data_AF-A0A3D0ZAR2-F1
#
_entry.id   AF-A0A3D0ZAR2-F1
#
_cell.length_a   1.000
_cell.length_b   1.000
_cell.length_c   1.000
_cell.angle_alpha   90.00
_cell.angle_beta   90.00
_cell.angle_gamma   90.00
#
_symmetry.space_group_name_H-M   'P 1'
#
loop_
_entity.id
_entity.type
_entity.pdbx_description
1 polymer ?
#
loop_
_entity_poly.entity_id
_entity_poly.type
_entity_poly.pdbx_seq_one_letter_code
_entity_poly.pdbx_strand_id
1 'polypeptide(L)'
;MPALFFFACATGGANIGEDLSPAELIQRAQEASDHNRYRVALQYYQALLERNQQNIELVCTAEYEIAFIHYKQKKYDEARTELNALLERYNTPDEELLPPQFKRLANIVLESITEKEKPRFPFTLFQKKEQEA
;
A
#
# COMPACT_ATOMS: atom_id res chain seq x y z
N MET A 1 -24.66 33.92 -11.27
CA MET A 1 -24.41 32.54 -10.79
C MET A 1 -23.00 32.52 -10.21
N PRO A 2 -22.79 32.61 -8.89
CA PRO A 2 -21.45 32.60 -8.33
C PRO A 2 -20.91 31.17 -8.28
N ALA A 3 -19.69 30.97 -8.78
CA ALA A 3 -18.96 29.73 -8.70
C ALA A 3 -18.41 29.53 -7.28
N LEU A 4 -18.86 28.47 -6.60
CA LEU A 4 -18.29 28.03 -5.32
C LEU A 4 -17.00 27.24 -5.60
N PHE A 5 -15.84 27.87 -5.36
CA PHE A 5 -14.55 27.20 -5.30
C PHE A 5 -14.27 26.80 -3.85
N PHE A 6 -14.38 25.50 -3.53
CA PHE A 6 -13.87 24.93 -2.28
C PHE A 6 -12.45 24.41 -2.50
N PHE A 7 -11.45 25.29 -2.39
CA PHE A 7 -10.06 24.88 -2.22
C PHE A 7 -9.66 25.05 -0.76
N ALA A 8 -9.91 24.03 0.05
CA ALA A 8 -9.29 23.89 1.36
C ALA A 8 -8.63 22.51 1.45
N CYS A 9 -7.53 22.34 0.71
CA CYS A 9 -6.60 21.24 0.96
C CYS A 9 -5.45 21.82 1.79
N ALA A 10 -5.67 21.99 3.10
CA ALA A 10 -4.59 22.27 4.02
C ALA A 10 -3.73 20.99 4.12
N THR A 11 -2.71 20.89 3.25
CA THR A 11 -1.70 19.83 3.23
C THR A 11 -0.79 19.97 4.46
N GLY A 12 -1.29 19.68 5.65
CA GLY A 12 -0.51 19.62 6.89
C GLY A 12 0.21 18.28 7.02
N GLY A 13 1.54 18.30 7.19
CA GLY A 13 2.34 17.09 7.43
C GLY A 13 2.09 16.51 8.83
N ALA A 14 2.45 15.26 9.05
CA ALA A 14 2.47 14.65 10.38
C ALA A 14 3.47 15.39 11.27
N ASN A 15 3.06 15.76 12.48
CA ASN A 15 3.99 16.15 13.53
C ASN A 15 4.40 14.88 14.28
N ILE A 16 5.55 14.31 13.92
CA ILE A 16 6.04 13.05 14.47
C ILE A 16 7.00 13.36 15.62
N GLY A 17 6.56 13.08 16.85
CA GLY A 17 7.44 13.18 18.02
C GLY A 17 8.65 12.26 17.88
N GLU A 18 9.82 12.71 18.34
CA GLU A 18 11.06 11.90 18.31
C GLU A 18 10.95 10.68 19.21
N ASP A 19 10.22 10.79 20.32
CA ASP A 19 10.09 9.75 21.36
C ASP A 19 8.93 8.76 21.13
N LEU A 20 8.25 8.84 19.98
CA LEU A 20 7.15 7.91 19.69
C LEU A 20 7.65 6.48 19.57
N SER A 21 7.02 5.58 20.31
CA SER A 21 7.32 4.15 20.23
C SER A 21 6.92 3.56 18.87
N PRO A 22 7.50 2.41 18.47
CA PRO A 22 7.10 1.71 17.25
C PRO A 22 5.59 1.41 17.17
N ALA A 23 4.98 0.97 18.28
CA ALA A 23 3.56 0.67 18.34
C ALA A 23 2.69 1.92 18.10
N GLU A 24 3.11 3.05 18.67
CA GLU A 24 2.44 4.33 18.46
C GLU A 24 2.58 4.88 17.04
N LEU A 25 3.74 4.67 16.40
CA LEU A 25 3.94 5.00 14.99
C LEU A 25 2.99 4.18 14.10
N ILE A 26 2.91 2.86 14.32
CA ILE A 26 2.00 1.96 13.61
C ILE A 26 0.55 2.40 13.81
N GLN A 27 0.13 2.60 15.06
CA GLN A 27 -1.24 2.99 15.37
C GLN A 27 -1.63 4.29 14.66
N ARG A 28 -0.80 5.35 14.75
CA ARG A 28 -1.09 6.63 14.09
C ARG A 28 -1.07 6.52 12.57
N ALA A 29 -0.23 5.65 12.01
CA ALA A 29 -0.21 5.38 10.57
C ALA A 29 -1.51 4.71 10.10
N GLN A 30 -1.97 3.68 10.82
CA GLN A 30 -3.22 2.97 10.54
C GLN A 30 -4.42 3.91 10.65
N GLU A 31 -4.52 4.67 11.75
CA GLU A 31 -5.57 5.69 11.93
C GLU A 31 -5.57 6.71 10.79
N ALA A 32 -4.39 7.18 10.35
CA ALA A 32 -4.30 8.08 9.21
C ALA A 32 -4.77 7.41 7.91
N SER A 33 -4.39 6.16 7.67
CA SER A 33 -4.79 5.38 6.49
C SER A 33 -6.30 5.11 6.44
N ASP A 34 -6.92 4.83 7.58
CA ASP A 34 -8.38 4.61 7.71
C ASP A 34 -9.17 5.88 7.39
N HIS A 35 -8.61 7.05 7.72
CA HIS A 35 -9.17 8.35 7.35
C HIS A 35 -8.75 8.83 5.95
N ASN A 36 -8.20 7.96 5.10
CA ASN A 36 -7.68 8.27 3.77
C ASN A 36 -6.58 9.37 3.75
N ARG A 37 -5.96 9.67 4.90
CA ARG A 37 -4.83 10.60 5.02
C ARG A 37 -3.52 9.88 4.68
N TYR A 38 -3.46 9.35 3.46
CA TYR A 38 -2.37 8.48 3.01
C TYR A 38 -0.98 9.11 3.13
N ARG A 39 -0.85 10.41 2.83
CA ARG A 39 0.43 11.11 3.01
C ARG A 39 0.91 11.13 4.47
N VAL A 40 0.00 11.29 5.43
CA VAL A 40 0.31 11.27 6.86
C VAL A 40 0.66 9.85 7.30
N ALA A 41 -0.07 8.84 6.81
CA ALA A 41 0.22 7.44 7.08
C ALA A 41 1.62 7.03 6.58
N LEU A 42 1.97 7.42 5.35
CA LEU A 42 3.30 7.19 4.77
C LEU A 42 4.40 7.82 5.62
N GLN A 43 4.22 9.05 6.12
CA GLN A 43 5.21 9.71 6.98
C GLN A 43 5.45 8.93 8.30
N TYR A 44 4.41 8.38 8.91
CA TYR A 44 4.57 7.57 10.12
C TYR A 44 5.27 6.23 9.85
N TYR A 45 4.94 5.54 8.75
CA TYR A 45 5.64 4.30 8.39
C TYR A 45 7.08 4.55 7.93
N GLN A 46 7.36 5.67 7.29
CA GLN A 46 8.74 6.10 6.99
C GLN A 46 9.54 6.32 8.28
N ALA A 47 8.96 7.03 9.26
CA ALA A 47 9.60 7.20 10.56
C ALA A 47 9.81 5.86 11.30
N LEU A 48 8.87 4.92 11.18
CA LEU A 48 9.02 3.57 11.73
C LEU A 48 10.23 2.85 11.10
N LEU A 49 10.34 2.89 9.77
CA LEU A 49 11.43 2.27 9.03
C LEU A 49 12.78 2.91 9.37
N GLU A 50 12.86 4.24 9.34
CA GLU A 50 14.10 4.98 9.60
C GLU A 50 14.65 4.73 11.00
N ARG A 51 13.78 4.63 12.01
CA ARG A 51 14.17 4.46 13.42
C ARG A 51 14.43 3.00 13.81
N ASN A 52 14.01 2.03 13.02
CA ASN A 52 14.01 0.61 13.39
C ASN A 52 14.64 -0.30 12.33
N GLN A 53 15.63 0.19 11.57
CA GLN A 53 16.26 -0.57 10.46
C GLN A 53 16.85 -1.93 10.87
N GLN A 54 17.19 -2.11 12.15
CA GLN A 54 17.73 -3.37 12.69
C GLN A 54 16.63 -4.35 13.15
N ASN A 55 15.38 -3.91 13.27
CA ASN A 55 14.26 -4.77 13.64
C ASN A 55 13.54 -5.25 12.39
N ILE A 56 13.87 -6.47 11.97
CA ILE A 56 13.36 -7.09 10.74
C ILE A 56 11.82 -7.09 10.68
N GLU A 57 11.15 -7.35 11.81
CA GLU A 57 9.69 -7.38 11.87
C GLU A 57 9.09 -5.99 11.59
N LEU A 58 9.65 -4.95 12.20
CA LEU A 58 9.18 -3.56 11.99
C LEU A 58 9.51 -3.06 10.57
N VAL A 59 10.66 -3.45 10.02
CA VAL A 59 11.03 -3.15 8.64
C VAL A 59 10.02 -3.78 7.67
N CYS A 60 9.76 -5.09 7.80
CA CYS A 60 8.78 -5.76 6.94
C CYS A 60 7.36 -5.19 7.10
N THR A 61 6.99 -4.79 8.33
CA THR A 61 5.71 -4.11 8.60
C THR A 61 5.62 -2.81 7.83
N ALA A 62 6.63 -1.93 7.96
CA ALA A 62 6.63 -0.63 7.29
C ALA A 62 6.64 -0.78 5.76
N GLU A 63 7.50 -1.64 5.21
CA GLU A 63 7.60 -1.89 3.76
C GLU A 63 6.27 -2.37 3.18
N TYR A 64 5.64 -3.36 3.80
CA TYR A 64 4.36 -3.87 3.36
C TYR A 64 3.26 -2.80 3.43
N GLU A 65 3.17 -2.08 4.54
CA GLU A 65 2.11 -1.09 4.76
C GLU A 65 2.23 0.13 3.84
N ILE A 66 3.46 0.58 3.54
CA ILE A 66 3.72 1.62 2.53
C ILE A 66 3.19 1.17 1.16
N ALA A 67 3.54 -0.06 0.75
CA ALA A 67 3.09 -0.61 -0.52
C ALA A 67 1.56 -0.80 -0.57
N PHE A 68 0.97 -1.22 0.55
CA PHE A 68 -0.48 -1.34 0.68
C PHE A 68 -1.20 0.02 0.61
N ILE A 69 -0.61 1.08 1.15
CA ILE A 69 -1.12 2.45 0.98
C ILE A 69 -1.10 2.86 -0.49
N HIS A 70 -0.02 2.61 -1.23
CA HIS A 70 0.02 2.89 -2.67
C HIS A 70 -1.04 2.10 -3.44
N TYR A 71 -1.28 0.84 -3.05
CA TYR A 71 -2.40 0.06 -3.58
C TYR A 71 -3.76 0.70 -3.28
N LYS A 72 -4.02 1.16 -2.05
CA LYS A 72 -5.26 1.88 -1.67
C LYS A 72 -5.44 3.16 -2.48
N GLN A 73 -4.35 3.83 -2.86
CA GLN A 73 -4.34 5.00 -3.73
C GLN A 73 -4.50 4.68 -5.22
N LYS A 74 -4.65 3.41 -5.61
CA LYS A 74 -4.69 2.92 -6.99
C LYS A 74 -3.39 3.15 -7.79
N LYS A 75 -2.29 3.40 -7.09
CA LYS A 75 -0.95 3.52 -7.68
C LYS A 75 -0.37 2.13 -7.84
N TYR A 76 -0.96 1.35 -8.75
CA TYR A 76 -0.67 -0.08 -8.85
C TYR A 76 0.78 -0.37 -9.28
N ASP A 77 1.37 0.46 -10.13
CA ASP A 77 2.77 0.30 -10.53
C ASP A 77 3.76 0.53 -9.37
N GLU A 78 3.52 1.57 -8.55
CA GLU A 78 4.30 1.85 -7.35
C GLU A 78 4.16 0.70 -6.34
N ALA A 79 2.91 0.32 -6.03
CA ALA A 79 2.62 -0.78 -5.10
C ALA A 79 3.25 -2.10 -5.55
N ARG A 80 3.18 -2.43 -6.85
CA ARG A 80 3.77 -3.65 -7.40
C ARG A 80 5.28 -3.65 -7.24
N THR A 81 5.94 -2.53 -7.55
CA THR A 81 7.39 -2.39 -7.40
C THR A 81 7.82 -2.64 -5.95
N GLU A 82 7.13 -2.02 -5.00
CA GLU A 82 7.47 -2.14 -3.57
C GLU A 82 7.14 -3.52 -3.00
N LEU A 83 6.01 -4.11 -3.37
CA LEU A 83 5.65 -5.48 -2.96
C LEU A 83 6.64 -6.51 -3.51
N ASN A 84 7.08 -6.36 -4.76
CA ASN A 84 8.10 -7.24 -5.32
C ASN A 84 9.45 -7.04 -4.61
N ALA A 85 9.85 -5.80 -4.31
CA ALA A 85 11.06 -5.55 -3.54
C ALA A 85 11.03 -6.21 -2.15
N LEU A 86 9.89 -6.17 -1.46
CA LEU A 86 9.67 -6.89 -0.21
C LEU A 86 9.78 -8.42 -0.42
N LEU A 87 9.17 -8.96 -1.48
CA LEU A 87 9.22 -10.38 -1.80
C LEU A 87 10.63 -10.89 -2.14
N GLU A 88 11.47 -10.07 -2.77
CA GLU A 88 12.86 -10.44 -3.06
C GLU A 88 13.67 -10.74 -1.79
N ARG A 89 13.31 -10.16 -0.64
CA ARG A 89 13.95 -10.49 0.64
C ARG A 89 13.72 -11.94 1.05
N TYR A 90 12.56 -12.50 0.70
CA TYR A 90 12.22 -13.91 0.94
C TYR A 90 12.89 -14.87 -0.05
N ASN A 91 13.60 -14.37 -1.06
CA ASN A 91 14.40 -15.19 -1.98
C ASN A 91 15.87 -15.31 -1.53
N THR A 92 16.17 -14.97 -0.28
CA THR A 92 17.51 -15.02 0.31
C THR A 92 17.61 -16.12 1.36
N PRO A 93 18.83 -16.56 1.75
CA PRO A 93 19.00 -17.52 2.85
C PRO A 93 18.41 -17.07 4.18
N ASP A 94 18.17 -15.77 4.36
CA ASP A 94 17.61 -15.18 5.58
C ASP A 94 16.07 -15.25 5.62
N GLU A 95 15.43 -15.94 4.66
CA GLU A 95 13.96 -16.10 4.59
C GLU A 95 13.36 -16.58 5.92
N GLU A 96 14.02 -17.51 6.60
CA GLU A 96 13.55 -18.08 7.88
C GLU A 96 13.43 -17.05 9.00
N LEU A 97 14.13 -15.91 8.89
CA LEU A 97 14.09 -14.81 9.86
C LEU A 97 12.99 -13.79 9.54
N LEU A 98 12.40 -13.84 8.35
CA LEU A 98 11.40 -12.88 7.91
C LEU A 98 9.98 -13.31 8.36
N PRO A 99 9.11 -12.37 8.76
CA PRO A 99 7.75 -12.72 9.17
C PRO A 99 6.91 -13.24 7.98
N PRO A 100 6.46 -14.51 7.98
CA PRO A 100 5.85 -15.14 6.80
C PRO A 100 4.51 -14.51 6.39
N GLN A 101 3.85 -13.77 7.28
CA GLN A 101 2.60 -13.08 6.97
C GLN A 101 2.75 -12.06 5.86
N PHE A 102 3.88 -11.34 5.79
CA PHE A 102 4.05 -10.27 4.80
C PHE A 102 4.29 -10.83 3.40
N LYS A 103 4.95 -11.99 3.28
CA LYS A 103 5.02 -12.75 2.00
C LYS A 103 3.62 -13.11 1.49
N ARG A 104 2.76 -13.64 2.36
CA ARG A 104 1.38 -14.01 1.98
C ARG A 104 0.58 -12.78 1.56
N LEU A 105 0.61 -11.72 2.38
CA LEU A 105 -0.16 -10.51 2.12
C LEU A 105 0.29 -9.81 0.83
N ALA A 106 1.60 -9.75 0.57
CA ALA A 106 2.12 -9.16 -0.66
C ALA A 106 1.59 -9.87 -1.91
N ASN A 107 1.59 -11.20 -1.92
CA ASN A 107 1.05 -12.00 -3.03
C ASN A 107 -0.45 -11.75 -3.25
N ILE A 108 -1.26 -11.67 -2.17
CA ILE A 108 -2.69 -11.37 -2.26
C ILE A 108 -2.93 -9.99 -2.91
N VAL A 109 -2.14 -8.99 -2.53
CA VAL A 109 -2.28 -7.64 -3.09
C VAL A 109 -1.85 -7.61 -4.57
N LEU A 110 -0.76 -8.30 -4.94
CA LEU A 110 -0.31 -8.42 -6.34
C LEU A 110 -1.35 -9.12 -7.24
N GLU A 111 -1.98 -10.18 -6.73
CA GLU A 111 -3.09 -10.85 -7.42
C GLU A 111 -4.28 -9.87 -7.58
N SER A 112 -4.63 -9.16 -6.51
CA SER A 112 -5.70 -8.16 -6.55
C SER A 112 -5.43 -7.02 -7.52
N ILE A 113 -4.18 -6.59 -7.69
CA ILE A 113 -3.78 -5.62 -8.70
C ILE A 113 -4.03 -6.19 -10.09
N THR A 114 -3.54 -7.42 -10.35
CA THR A 114 -3.68 -8.10 -11.63
C THR A 114 -5.14 -8.24 -12.04
N GLU A 115 -6.02 -8.64 -11.12
CA GLU A 115 -7.46 -8.74 -11.40
C GLU A 115 -8.11 -7.40 -11.75
N LYS A 116 -7.66 -6.30 -11.12
CA LYS A 116 -8.21 -4.96 -11.39
C LYS A 116 -7.79 -4.39 -12.74
N GLU A 117 -6.65 -4.84 -13.27
CA GLU A 117 -6.13 -4.41 -14.57
C GLU A 117 -6.67 -5.24 -15.73
N LYS A 118 -7.23 -6.43 -15.48
CA LYS A 118 -7.83 -7.25 -16.54
C LYS A 118 -8.90 -6.44 -17.27
N PRO A 119 -8.83 -6.34 -18.61
CA PRO A 119 -9.87 -5.69 -19.39
C PRO A 119 -11.19 -6.41 -19.15
N ARG A 120 -12.17 -5.68 -18.62
CA ARG A 120 -13.52 -6.21 -18.42
C ARG A 120 -14.21 -6.28 -19.78
N PHE A 121 -14.00 -7.37 -20.50
CA PHE A 121 -14.75 -7.63 -21.72
C PHE A 121 -16.22 -7.84 -21.34
N PRO A 122 -17.16 -7.04 -21.87
CA PRO A 122 -18.57 -7.33 -21.66
C PRO A 122 -18.91 -8.61 -22.44
N PHE A 123 -19.35 -9.63 -21.69
CA PHE A 123 -19.78 -10.94 -22.21
C PHE A 123 -20.81 -10.84 -23.36
N THR A 124 -21.51 -9.71 -23.45
CA THR A 124 -22.52 -9.42 -24.47
C THR A 124 -21.98 -9.26 -25.90
N LEU A 125 -20.67 -9.07 -26.10
CA LEU A 125 -20.08 -8.93 -27.45
C LEU A 125 -19.91 -10.28 -28.16
N PHE A 126 -19.83 -11.39 -27.43
CA PHE A 126 -19.65 -12.72 -28.04
C PHE A 126 -20.96 -13.32 -28.55
N GLN A 127 -22.07 -13.10 -27.86
CA GLN A 127 -23.36 -13.72 -28.22
C GLN A 127 -23.99 -13.14 -29.49
N LYS A 128 -23.63 -11.92 -29.89
CA LYS A 128 -24.17 -11.30 -31.11
C LYS A 128 -23.51 -11.83 -32.39
N LYS A 129 -22.26 -12.30 -32.31
CA LYS A 129 -21.49 -12.73 -33.49
C LYS A 129 -21.83 -14.15 -33.96
N GLU A 130 -22.36 -15.00 -33.07
CA GLU A 130 -22.87 -16.34 -33.42
C GLU A 130 -24.29 -16.32 -33.97
N GLN A 131 -25.04 -15.22 -33.80
CA GLN A 131 -26.40 -15.08 -34.32
C GLN A 131 -26.46 -14.40 -35.70
N GLU A 132 -25.33 -13.92 -36.20
CA GLU A 132 -25.21 -13.25 -37.52
C GLU A 132 -24.30 -14.04 -38.51
N ALA A 133 -23.92 -15.27 -38.16
CA ALA A 133 -23.05 -16.15 -38.97
C ALA A 133 -23.78 -17.40 -39.48
#